data_AF-A0A9N9DIU8-F1
#
_entry.id   AF-A0A9N9DIU8-F1
#
_cell.length_a   1.000
_cell.length_b   1.000
_cell.length_c   1.000
_cell.angle_alpha   90.00
_cell.angle_beta   90.00
_cell.angle_gamma   90.00
#
_symmetry.space_group_name_H-M   'P 1'
#
loop_
_entity.id
_entity.type
_entity.pdbx_description
1 polymer ?
#
loop_
_entity_poly.entity_id
_entity_poly.type
_entity_poly.pdbx_seq_one_letter_code
_entity_poly.pdbx_strand_id
1 'polypeptide(L)'
;MIGEDNRIRAYPQILAKIADKTGSLPYVSHDIIASFNSKFDFFLPGDASIGPTQDDLVATITHEFVHGLGFASFWRPWMANTVTPLITHAEDVFPKTVTIRETIFDAFFARMADGQRLSNFTDALQVAIEGTTYNSQAELDNAITAAAANIKLPTTVDFVTPKAIGFWPKGAQDAILIETSFPEFRNGSTGSHVDKETYQNTENWLMIFDNIPGKTYQQIISDNGATGIVGSGIRAMLESIGHATSQNPTPFIPTPTNELPPLTVTSSRKSKRRQRRRLQ
;
A
#
# COMPACT_ATOMS: atom_id res chain seq x y z
N MET A 1 11.41 10.12 4.25
CA MET A 1 12.61 10.39 3.43
C MET A 1 12.24 11.33 2.29
N ILE A 2 13.20 12.12 1.80
CA ILE A 2 13.00 13.06 0.69
C ILE A 2 13.21 12.31 -0.64
N GLY A 3 12.17 12.30 -1.48
CA GLY A 3 12.19 11.70 -2.82
C GLY A 3 12.87 12.58 -3.87
N GLU A 4 12.94 12.08 -5.10
CA GLU A 4 13.55 12.77 -6.25
C GLU A 4 12.84 14.08 -6.61
N ASP A 5 11.54 14.16 -6.35
CA ASP A 5 10.70 15.36 -6.53
C ASP A 5 10.71 16.29 -5.32
N ASN A 6 11.67 16.11 -4.40
CA ASN A 6 11.83 16.88 -3.17
C ASN A 6 10.63 16.79 -2.19
N ARG A 7 9.73 15.81 -2.36
CA ARG A 7 8.64 15.55 -1.41
C ARG A 7 9.03 14.54 -0.34
N ILE A 8 8.49 14.72 0.86
CA ILE A 8 8.71 13.80 1.99
C ILE A 8 7.68 12.68 1.93
N ARG A 9 8.16 11.44 1.86
CA ARG A 9 7.31 10.24 1.84
C ARG A 9 7.73 9.21 2.87
N ALA A 10 6.78 8.36 3.22
CA ALA A 10 7.04 7.11 3.92
C ALA A 10 7.65 6.10 2.94
N TYR A 11 8.74 5.46 3.35
CA TYR A 11 9.38 4.39 2.61
C TYR A 11 9.39 3.14 3.49
N PRO A 12 9.33 1.93 2.91
CA PRO A 12 9.52 0.71 3.68
C PRO A 12 10.91 0.72 4.32
N GLN A 13 11.04 0.13 5.52
CA GLN A 13 12.26 0.20 6.32
C GLN A 13 13.49 -0.30 5.55
N ILE A 14 13.32 -1.34 4.73
CA ILE A 14 14.39 -1.89 3.89
C ILE A 14 14.99 -0.83 2.93
N LEU A 15 14.17 0.00 2.30
CA LEU A 15 14.64 1.10 1.44
C LEU A 15 15.22 2.25 2.27
N ALA A 16 14.65 2.51 3.45
CA ALA A 16 15.18 3.52 4.35
C ALA A 16 16.60 3.21 4.84
N LYS A 17 16.89 1.95 5.13
CA LYS A 17 18.23 1.51 5.54
C LYS A 17 19.27 1.63 4.42
N ILE A 18 18.88 1.39 3.17
CA ILE A 18 19.77 1.59 2.02
C ILE A 18 20.17 3.07 1.87
N ALA A 19 19.23 3.98 2.16
CA ALA A 19 19.46 5.42 2.10
C ALA A 19 20.24 5.99 3.29
N ASP A 20 20.01 5.49 4.51
CA ASP A 20 20.67 5.96 5.73
C ASP A 20 22.07 5.35 5.90
N LYS A 21 23.01 5.80 5.08
CA LYS A 21 24.42 5.37 5.15
C LYS A 21 25.09 5.70 6.49
N THR A 22 24.51 6.63 7.26
CA THR A 22 25.01 7.05 8.56
C THR A 22 24.46 6.24 9.74
N GLY A 23 23.39 5.46 9.53
CA GLY A 23 22.69 4.73 10.59
C GLY A 23 22.07 5.65 11.65
N SER A 24 21.70 6.87 11.25
CA SER A 24 21.17 7.91 12.14
C SER A 24 19.68 7.77 12.43
N LEU A 25 18.94 7.06 11.57
CA LEU A 25 17.51 6.85 11.72
C LEU A 25 17.22 5.67 12.67
N PRO A 26 16.19 5.78 13.51
CA PRO A 26 15.77 4.67 14.36
C PRO A 26 15.06 3.59 13.53
N TYR A 27 15.46 2.34 13.71
CA TYR A 27 14.87 1.18 13.04
C TYR A 27 14.33 0.17 14.04
N VAL A 28 13.25 -0.51 13.66
CA VAL A 28 12.80 -1.72 14.37
C VAL A 28 13.65 -2.93 13.95
N SER A 29 13.62 -3.99 14.76
CA SER A 29 14.49 -5.16 14.60
C SER A 29 14.30 -5.96 13.32
N HIS A 30 13.11 -5.89 12.71
CA HIS A 30 12.76 -6.64 11.50
C HIS A 30 12.30 -5.68 10.41
N ASP A 31 12.79 -5.86 9.18
CA ASP A 31 12.40 -5.02 8.04
C ASP A 31 11.03 -5.39 7.48
N ILE A 32 10.70 -6.69 7.53
CA ILE A 32 9.44 -7.24 7.04
C ILE A 32 8.92 -8.21 8.11
N ILE A 33 7.64 -8.08 8.44
CA ILE A 33 6.93 -9.01 9.31
C ILE A 33 5.68 -9.46 8.55
N ALA A 34 5.60 -10.76 8.27
CA ALA A 34 4.41 -11.41 7.72
C ALA A 34 3.90 -12.45 8.73
N SER A 35 2.59 -12.64 8.80
CA SER A 35 1.96 -13.59 9.72
C SER A 35 0.92 -14.41 8.98
N PHE A 36 1.14 -15.72 8.95
CA PHE A 36 0.28 -16.67 8.25
C PHE A 36 -0.58 -17.41 9.29
N ASN A 37 -1.88 -17.46 9.04
CA ASN A 37 -2.81 -18.15 9.93
C ASN A 37 -2.84 -19.64 9.57
N SER A 38 -2.38 -20.49 10.49
CA SER A 38 -2.29 -21.94 10.31
C SER A 38 -3.64 -22.66 10.16
N LYS A 39 -4.77 -21.95 10.22
CA LYS A 39 -6.10 -22.48 9.90
C LYS A 39 -6.41 -22.49 8.41
N PHE A 40 -5.65 -21.74 7.60
CA PHE A 40 -5.78 -21.81 6.15
C PHE A 40 -5.25 -23.15 5.65
N ASP A 41 -5.91 -23.68 4.64
CA ASP A 41 -5.57 -24.93 4.01
C ASP A 41 -4.48 -24.67 2.97
N PHE A 42 -3.23 -24.60 3.45
CA PHE A 42 -2.08 -24.32 2.60
C PHE A 42 -1.53 -25.62 1.99
N PHE A 43 -1.25 -25.56 0.70
CA PHE A 43 -0.38 -26.51 0.03
C PHE A 43 1.09 -26.16 0.32
N LEU A 44 1.86 -27.15 0.73
CA LEU A 44 3.29 -27.05 1.02
C LEU A 44 4.12 -27.73 -0.07
N PRO A 45 5.29 -27.17 -0.45
CA PRO A 45 6.24 -27.89 -1.28
C PRO A 45 6.63 -29.23 -0.64
N GLY A 46 6.24 -30.33 -1.28
CA GLY A 46 6.44 -31.69 -0.78
C GLY A 46 5.14 -32.48 -0.59
N ASP A 47 3.99 -31.81 -0.58
CA ASP A 47 2.69 -32.47 -0.62
C ASP A 47 2.46 -33.16 -1.98
N ALA A 48 1.61 -34.20 -2.02
CA ALA A 48 1.43 -35.02 -3.21
C ALA A 48 0.82 -34.25 -4.39
N SER A 49 -0.18 -33.40 -4.13
CA SER A 49 -0.85 -32.55 -5.12
C SER A 49 -1.66 -31.48 -4.41
N ILE A 50 -1.73 -30.27 -4.99
CA ILE A 50 -2.58 -29.21 -4.48
C ILE A 50 -4.07 -29.56 -4.65
N GLY A 51 -4.84 -29.44 -3.58
CA GLY A 51 -6.29 -29.61 -3.58
C GLY A 51 -7.01 -28.38 -4.15
N PRO A 52 -8.25 -28.51 -4.66
CA PRO A 52 -8.95 -27.45 -5.37
C PRO A 52 -9.27 -26.21 -4.53
N THR A 53 -9.20 -26.32 -3.20
CA THR A 53 -9.44 -25.23 -2.23
C THR A 53 -8.18 -24.79 -1.51
N GLN A 54 -7.03 -25.40 -1.82
CA GLN A 54 -5.77 -25.09 -1.17
C GLN A 54 -5.09 -23.91 -1.85
N ASP A 55 -4.48 -23.08 -1.02
CA ASP A 55 -3.62 -21.98 -1.48
C ASP A 55 -2.15 -22.41 -1.43
N ASP A 56 -1.38 -22.05 -2.45
CA ASP A 56 0.06 -22.31 -2.46
C ASP A 56 0.78 -21.40 -1.46
N LEU A 57 1.41 -21.98 -0.43
CA LEU A 57 2.06 -21.18 0.62
C LEU A 57 3.25 -20.37 0.09
N VAL A 58 3.98 -20.84 -0.93
CA VAL A 58 5.11 -20.11 -1.50
C VAL A 58 4.61 -18.86 -2.22
N ALA A 59 3.49 -18.97 -2.96
CA ALA A 59 2.81 -17.83 -3.54
C ALA A 59 2.39 -16.82 -2.47
N THR A 60 1.72 -17.27 -1.42
CA THR A 60 1.26 -16.40 -0.33
C THR A 60 2.42 -15.73 0.40
N ILE A 61 3.51 -16.45 0.72
CA ILE A 61 4.70 -15.87 1.34
C ILE A 61 5.31 -14.80 0.44
N THR A 62 5.41 -15.07 -0.87
CA THR A 62 6.01 -14.13 -1.82
C THR A 62 5.15 -12.88 -1.98
N HIS A 63 3.83 -13.02 -2.00
CA HIS A 63 2.87 -11.92 -2.01
C HIS A 63 3.08 -10.98 -0.79
N GLU A 64 3.08 -11.53 0.42
CA GLU A 64 3.32 -10.75 1.64
C GLU A 64 4.73 -10.14 1.69
N PHE A 65 5.72 -10.83 1.12
CA PHE A 65 7.07 -10.29 1.00
C PHE A 65 7.09 -9.04 0.10
N VAL A 66 6.38 -9.05 -1.03
CA VAL A 66 6.26 -7.88 -1.92
C VAL A 66 5.54 -6.71 -1.24
N HIS A 67 4.52 -6.96 -0.41
CA HIS A 67 3.98 -5.91 0.48
C HIS A 67 5.05 -5.32 1.40
N GLY A 68 5.87 -6.18 2.04
CA GLY A 68 7.00 -5.76 2.87
C GLY A 68 8.06 -4.92 2.13
N LEU A 69 8.21 -5.14 0.82
CA LEU A 69 9.04 -4.32 -0.05
C LEU A 69 8.42 -2.95 -0.38
N GLY A 70 7.23 -2.63 0.14
CA GLY A 70 6.60 -1.32 -0.01
C GLY A 70 5.51 -1.26 -1.06
N PHE A 71 4.97 -2.40 -1.50
CA PHE A 71 3.77 -2.46 -2.33
C PHE A 71 2.53 -2.20 -1.46
N ALA A 72 2.33 -0.96 -1.03
CA ALA A 72 1.22 -0.59 -0.14
C ALA A 72 0.89 0.90 -0.27
N SER A 73 -0.40 1.22 -0.28
CA SER A 73 -0.89 2.60 -0.32
C SER A 73 -1.29 3.09 1.07
N PHE A 74 -1.10 4.39 1.32
CA PHE A 74 -1.64 5.07 2.51
C PHE A 74 -2.96 5.79 2.26
N TRP A 75 -3.47 5.79 1.02
CA TRP A 75 -4.79 6.33 0.72
C TRP A 75 -5.88 5.50 1.37
N ARG A 76 -6.79 6.16 2.08
CA ARG A 76 -7.89 5.50 2.80
C ARG A 76 -9.06 6.45 3.04
N PRO A 77 -10.29 5.93 3.22
CA PRO A 77 -11.43 6.73 3.60
C PRO A 77 -11.17 7.42 4.94
N TRP A 78 -11.37 8.74 4.97
CA TRP A 78 -11.50 9.51 6.20
C TRP A 78 -12.96 9.58 6.65
N MET A 79 -13.85 9.86 5.69
CA MET A 79 -15.31 9.90 5.84
C MET A 79 -15.96 9.22 4.64
N ALA A 80 -17.29 9.03 4.67
CA ALA A 80 -18.04 8.27 3.67
C ALA A 80 -17.71 8.61 2.20
N ASN A 81 -17.44 9.89 1.89
CA ASN A 81 -17.17 10.37 0.54
C ASN A 81 -15.80 11.06 0.39
N THR A 82 -14.88 10.85 1.34
CA THR A 82 -13.57 11.51 1.31
C THR A 82 -12.48 10.50 1.55
N VAL A 83 -11.58 10.35 0.58
CA VAL A 83 -10.37 9.55 0.70
C VAL A 83 -9.19 10.50 0.85
N THR A 84 -8.32 10.23 1.82
CA THR A 84 -7.14 11.04 2.10
C THR A 84 -5.90 10.15 2.09
N PRO A 85 -4.71 10.71 1.86
CA PRO A 85 -3.47 10.10 2.34
C PRO A 85 -3.51 9.90 3.87
N LEU A 86 -2.48 9.28 4.43
CA LEU A 86 -2.39 9.02 5.86
C LEU A 86 -2.26 10.33 6.64
N ILE A 87 -3.31 10.71 7.37
CA ILE A 87 -3.25 11.76 8.39
C ILE A 87 -2.77 11.14 9.71
N THR A 88 -1.71 11.71 10.25
CA THR A 88 -1.03 11.29 11.49
C THR A 88 -0.94 12.44 12.47
N HIS A 89 -0.64 12.11 13.73
CA HIS A 89 -0.46 13.04 14.83
C HIS A 89 0.42 12.36 15.88
N ALA A 90 1.18 13.14 16.65
CA ALA A 90 2.01 12.61 17.73
C ALA A 90 1.20 12.30 18.98
N GLU A 91 0.08 13.01 19.19
CA GLU A 91 -0.71 12.95 20.41
C GLU A 91 -1.95 12.05 20.28
N ASP A 92 -2.12 11.11 21.21
CA ASP A 92 -3.31 10.25 21.24
C ASP A 92 -4.60 11.00 21.65
N VAL A 93 -4.47 12.14 22.33
CA VAL A 93 -5.57 12.99 22.81
C VAL A 93 -5.48 14.40 22.23
N PHE A 94 -6.62 15.09 22.13
CA PHE A 94 -6.64 16.50 21.72
C PHE A 94 -6.08 17.41 22.83
N PRO A 95 -5.40 18.51 22.48
CA PRO A 95 -5.17 19.03 21.13
C PRO A 95 -4.14 18.22 20.31
N LYS A 96 -4.32 18.14 18.99
CA LYS A 96 -3.47 17.37 18.07
C LYS A 96 -2.94 18.22 16.93
N THR A 97 -1.65 18.12 16.66
CA THR A 97 -1.07 18.71 15.44
C THR A 97 -0.97 17.63 14.38
N VAL A 98 -1.59 17.87 13.22
CA VAL A 98 -1.67 16.85 12.18
C VAL A 98 -0.54 16.95 11.17
N THR A 99 -0.26 15.81 10.56
CA THR A 99 0.83 15.58 9.63
C THR A 99 0.35 14.62 8.55
N ILE A 100 0.60 14.92 7.27
CA ILE A 100 -0.02 14.19 6.15
C ILE A 100 1.03 13.44 5.34
N ARG A 101 0.91 12.13 5.26
CA ARG A 101 1.93 11.29 4.63
C ARG A 101 1.35 10.38 3.56
N GLU A 102 2.07 10.28 2.47
CA GLU A 102 1.90 9.23 1.46
C GLU A 102 3.13 8.33 1.48
N THR A 103 2.97 7.12 0.94
CA THR A 103 4.08 6.21 0.70
C THR A 103 4.81 6.58 -0.59
N ILE A 104 6.03 6.10 -0.77
CA ILE A 104 6.72 6.17 -2.07
C ILE A 104 5.93 5.45 -3.18
N PHE A 105 5.12 4.44 -2.84
CA PHE A 105 4.27 3.75 -3.80
C PHE A 105 3.18 4.67 -4.36
N ASP A 106 2.56 5.48 -3.49
CA ASP A 106 1.53 6.46 -3.86
C ASP A 106 2.03 7.55 -4.82
N ALA A 107 3.34 7.81 -4.84
CA ALA A 107 3.97 8.82 -5.71
C ALA A 107 3.70 8.58 -7.20
N PHE A 108 3.45 7.32 -7.56
CA PHE A 108 3.24 6.89 -8.94
C PHE A 108 1.76 6.73 -9.28
N PHE A 109 0.85 6.99 -8.35
CA PHE A 109 -0.58 6.92 -8.62
C PHE A 109 -1.09 8.10 -9.44
N ALA A 110 -1.94 7.79 -10.40
CA ALA A 110 -2.72 8.76 -11.16
C ALA A 110 -4.15 8.26 -11.34
N ARG A 111 -5.09 9.20 -11.42
CA ARG A 111 -6.44 8.88 -11.89
C ARG A 111 -6.42 8.63 -13.38
N MET A 112 -7.04 7.53 -13.80
CA MET A 112 -7.11 7.17 -15.22
C MET A 112 -8.02 8.10 -16.02
N ALA A 113 -9.00 8.74 -15.36
CA ALA A 113 -9.96 9.63 -16.02
C ALA A 113 -9.34 10.93 -16.55
N ASP A 114 -8.34 11.48 -15.87
CA ASP A 114 -7.77 12.80 -16.19
C ASP A 114 -6.25 12.90 -16.03
N GLY A 115 -5.57 11.80 -15.68
CA GLY A 115 -4.12 11.75 -15.50
C GLY A 115 -3.61 12.49 -14.26
N GLN A 116 -4.48 13.02 -13.39
CA GLN A 116 -4.03 13.76 -12.22
C GLN A 116 -3.33 12.83 -11.23
N ARG A 117 -2.11 13.23 -10.84
CA ARG A 117 -1.30 12.55 -9.83
C ARG A 117 -1.91 12.71 -8.45
N LEU A 118 -1.99 11.62 -7.70
CA LEU A 118 -2.56 11.65 -6.35
C LEU A 118 -1.71 12.50 -5.40
N SER A 119 -0.39 12.54 -5.57
CA SER A 119 0.49 13.43 -4.81
C SER A 119 0.14 14.91 -4.90
N ASN A 120 -0.49 15.37 -5.99
CA ASN A 120 -0.91 16.78 -6.10
C ASN A 120 -2.01 17.11 -5.08
N PHE A 121 -2.89 16.14 -4.79
CA PHE A 121 -3.90 16.28 -3.74
C PHE A 121 -3.29 16.19 -2.34
N THR A 122 -2.27 15.33 -2.16
CA THR A 122 -1.48 15.28 -0.92
C THR A 122 -0.89 16.65 -0.62
N ASP A 123 -0.18 17.28 -1.58
CA ASP A 123 0.41 18.60 -1.40
C ASP A 123 -0.64 19.68 -1.07
N ALA A 124 -1.75 19.69 -1.80
CA ALA A 124 -2.82 20.66 -1.59
C ALA A 124 -3.46 20.51 -0.19
N LEU A 125 -3.61 19.27 0.30
CA LEU A 125 -4.12 19.01 1.63
C LEU A 125 -3.08 19.38 2.71
N GLN A 126 -1.79 19.14 2.46
CA GLN A 126 -0.70 19.55 3.36
C GLN A 126 -0.73 21.06 3.58
N VAL A 127 -0.81 21.84 2.50
CA VAL A 127 -0.93 23.30 2.57
C VAL A 127 -2.17 23.73 3.36
N ALA A 128 -3.27 22.99 3.25
CA ALA A 128 -4.52 23.37 3.89
C ALA A 128 -4.57 23.10 5.41
N ILE A 129 -3.97 22.01 5.89
CA ILE A 129 -4.18 21.55 7.28
C ILE A 129 -2.91 21.10 8.03
N GLU A 130 -1.79 20.81 7.36
CA GLU A 130 -0.61 20.30 8.05
C GLU A 130 -0.01 21.36 8.98
N GLY A 131 0.47 20.92 10.15
CA GLY A 131 1.03 21.81 11.18
C GLY A 131 -0.03 22.60 11.96
N THR A 132 -1.31 22.50 11.60
CA THR A 132 -2.41 23.08 12.39
C THR A 132 -2.73 22.20 13.60
N THR A 133 -2.88 22.84 14.76
CA THR A 133 -3.33 22.20 15.99
C THR A 133 -4.85 22.29 16.13
N TYR A 134 -5.51 21.15 16.21
CA TYR A 134 -6.96 21.05 16.40
C TYR A 134 -7.27 20.70 17.86
N ASN A 135 -8.37 21.22 18.41
CA ASN A 135 -8.77 21.01 19.81
C ASN A 135 -9.82 19.91 19.98
N SER A 136 -10.41 19.41 18.90
CA SER A 136 -11.38 18.32 18.92
C SER A 136 -11.45 17.58 17.59
N GLN A 137 -12.03 16.36 17.61
CA GLN A 137 -12.25 15.59 16.39
C GLN A 137 -13.18 16.32 15.41
N ALA A 138 -14.22 16.98 15.92
CA ALA A 138 -15.15 17.74 15.08
C ALA A 138 -14.46 18.89 14.35
N GLU A 139 -13.50 19.57 14.99
CA GLU A 139 -12.72 20.63 14.38
C GLU A 139 -11.85 20.10 13.23
N LEU A 140 -11.17 18.98 13.45
CA LEU A 140 -10.37 18.31 12.43
C LEU A 140 -11.23 17.80 11.25
N ASP A 141 -12.37 17.17 11.53
CA ASP A 141 -13.28 16.68 10.50
C ASP A 141 -13.87 17.83 9.66
N ASN A 142 -14.21 18.95 10.30
CA ASN A 142 -14.67 20.15 9.59
C ASN A 142 -13.57 20.73 8.70
N ALA A 143 -12.33 20.80 9.18
CA ALA A 143 -11.21 21.29 8.39
C ALA A 143 -10.92 20.40 7.18
N ILE A 144 -10.92 19.07 7.36
CA ILE A 144 -10.75 18.11 6.27
C ILE A 144 -11.91 18.20 5.28
N THR A 145 -13.16 18.33 5.76
CA THR A 145 -14.34 18.50 4.88
C THR A 145 -14.24 19.77 4.05
N ALA A 146 -13.86 20.89 4.68
CA ALA A 146 -13.68 22.17 3.99
C ALA A 146 -12.55 22.09 2.95
N ALA A 147 -11.41 21.51 3.32
CA ALA A 147 -10.28 21.28 2.41
C ALA A 147 -10.71 20.38 1.24
N ALA A 148 -11.36 19.25 1.52
CA ALA A 148 -11.84 18.29 0.52
C ALA A 148 -12.74 18.94 -0.53
N ALA A 149 -13.67 19.81 -0.10
CA ALA A 149 -14.54 20.54 -1.01
C ALA A 149 -13.77 21.55 -1.88
N ASN A 150 -12.80 22.27 -1.29
CA ASN A 150 -12.03 23.30 -1.99
C ASN A 150 -11.04 22.70 -3.01
N ILE A 151 -10.25 21.71 -2.59
CA ILE A 151 -9.21 21.09 -3.42
C ILE A 151 -9.72 19.91 -4.26
N LYS A 152 -11.00 19.56 -4.09
CA LYS A 152 -11.68 18.44 -4.77
C LYS A 152 -10.93 17.13 -4.56
N LEU A 153 -10.72 16.76 -3.29
CA LEU A 153 -10.05 15.50 -2.96
C LEU A 153 -10.71 14.31 -3.64
N PRO A 154 -9.94 13.25 -3.96
CA PRO A 154 -10.50 11.97 -4.38
C PRO A 154 -11.57 11.49 -3.41
N THR A 155 -12.65 11.00 -4.00
CA THR A 155 -13.80 10.44 -3.29
C THR A 155 -13.66 8.93 -3.20
N THR A 156 -14.55 8.29 -2.44
CA THR A 156 -14.62 6.83 -2.42
C THR A 156 -14.91 6.27 -3.82
N VAL A 157 -15.68 6.97 -4.66
CA VAL A 157 -15.97 6.58 -6.06
C VAL A 157 -14.70 6.41 -6.88
N ASP A 158 -13.70 7.29 -6.72
CA ASP A 158 -12.42 7.18 -7.42
C ASP A 158 -11.66 5.88 -7.06
N PHE A 159 -11.95 5.28 -5.90
CA PHE A 159 -11.30 4.07 -5.39
C PHE A 159 -12.19 2.82 -5.39
N VAL A 160 -13.46 2.93 -5.82
CA VAL A 160 -14.40 1.80 -5.98
C VAL A 160 -14.94 1.68 -7.41
N THR A 161 -14.45 2.50 -8.32
CA THR A 161 -14.72 2.35 -9.75
C THR A 161 -13.62 1.49 -10.37
N PRO A 162 -13.94 0.37 -11.05
CA PRO A 162 -12.94 -0.48 -11.68
C PRO A 162 -12.01 0.31 -12.60
N LYS A 163 -10.70 0.05 -12.53
CA LYS A 163 -9.67 0.63 -13.41
C LYS A 163 -9.58 2.17 -13.33
N ALA A 164 -10.00 2.76 -12.22
CA ALA A 164 -10.00 4.21 -12.04
C ALA A 164 -8.64 4.78 -11.60
N ILE A 165 -7.80 3.95 -10.99
CA ILE A 165 -6.45 4.33 -10.54
C ILE A 165 -5.42 3.46 -11.24
N GLY A 166 -4.36 4.10 -11.73
CA GLY A 166 -3.18 3.44 -12.29
C GLY A 166 -1.92 3.85 -11.54
N PHE A 167 -1.01 2.90 -11.38
CA PHE A 167 0.38 3.17 -11.05
C PHE A 167 1.16 3.35 -12.34
N TRP A 168 1.90 4.44 -12.49
CA TRP A 168 2.72 4.70 -13.66
C TRP A 168 4.19 4.45 -13.34
N PRO A 169 4.77 3.29 -13.72
CA PRO A 169 6.17 3.03 -13.44
C PRO A 169 7.09 4.08 -14.08
N LYS A 170 8.24 4.32 -13.44
CA LYS A 170 9.23 5.28 -13.93
C LYS A 170 9.71 4.87 -15.32
N GLY A 171 9.55 5.76 -16.29
CA GLY A 171 9.95 5.52 -17.68
C GLY A 171 8.99 4.62 -18.49
N ALA A 172 7.90 4.14 -17.90
CA ALA A 172 6.89 3.37 -18.62
C ALA A 172 5.93 4.28 -19.40
N GLN A 173 5.45 3.78 -20.54
CA GLN A 173 4.43 4.45 -21.34
C GLN A 173 3.03 4.22 -20.78
N ASP A 174 2.79 3.01 -20.25
CA ASP A 174 1.48 2.57 -19.77
C ASP A 174 1.42 2.45 -18.24
N ALA A 175 0.22 2.63 -17.70
CA ALA A 175 -0.07 2.32 -16.30
C ALA A 175 -0.23 0.82 -16.05
N ILE A 176 0.08 0.43 -14.83
CA ILE A 176 -0.40 -0.81 -14.22
C ILE A 176 -1.65 -0.47 -13.42
N LEU A 177 -2.77 -1.12 -13.74
CA LEU A 177 -4.06 -0.85 -13.12
C LEU A 177 -4.08 -1.34 -11.67
N ILE A 178 -4.57 -0.49 -10.78
CA ILE A 178 -4.67 -0.75 -9.35
C ILE A 178 -6.08 -1.23 -9.00
N GLU A 179 -6.17 -2.15 -8.04
CA GLU A 179 -7.43 -2.75 -7.61
C GLU A 179 -8.37 -1.70 -6.99
N THR A 180 -9.48 -1.46 -7.70
CA THR A 180 -10.54 -0.54 -7.31
C THR A 180 -11.93 -1.08 -7.67
N SER A 181 -12.09 -2.39 -7.87
CA SER A 181 -13.33 -3.00 -8.35
C SER A 181 -14.30 -3.42 -7.23
N PHE A 182 -13.88 -3.28 -5.96
CA PHE A 182 -14.75 -3.59 -4.83
C PHE A 182 -15.95 -2.63 -4.76
N PRO A 183 -17.13 -3.08 -4.33
CA PRO A 183 -18.30 -2.21 -4.16
C PRO A 183 -18.11 -1.15 -3.06
N GLU A 184 -17.18 -1.38 -2.14
CA GLU A 184 -16.80 -0.46 -1.06
C GLU A 184 -15.28 -0.45 -0.93
N PHE A 185 -14.72 0.64 -0.41
CA PHE A 185 -13.28 0.72 -0.15
C PHE A 185 -12.88 -0.34 0.89
N ARG A 186 -11.97 -1.24 0.53
CA ARG A 186 -11.46 -2.28 1.45
C ARG A 186 -10.08 -1.90 1.93
N ASN A 187 -9.98 -1.48 3.19
CA ASN A 187 -8.69 -1.18 3.83
C ASN A 187 -7.74 -2.38 3.73
N GLY A 188 -6.53 -2.13 3.22
CA GLY A 188 -5.53 -3.16 2.98
C GLY A 188 -5.69 -3.92 1.67
N SER A 189 -6.76 -3.68 0.90
CA SER A 189 -6.93 -4.27 -0.44
C SER A 189 -6.95 -3.19 -1.52
N THR A 190 -7.93 -2.28 -1.47
CA THR A 190 -8.06 -1.16 -2.40
C THR A 190 -6.80 -0.30 -2.38
N GLY A 191 -6.24 -0.01 -3.56
CA GLY A 191 -5.01 0.78 -3.65
C GLY A 191 -3.72 0.02 -3.30
N SER A 192 -3.79 -1.22 -2.79
CA SER A 192 -2.59 -1.99 -2.39
C SER A 192 -2.41 -3.28 -3.18
N HIS A 193 -3.20 -3.48 -4.24
CA HIS A 193 -3.14 -4.63 -5.15
C HIS A 193 -3.27 -4.15 -6.59
N VAL A 194 -2.85 -4.98 -7.54
CA VAL A 194 -3.18 -4.77 -8.96
C VAL A 194 -4.59 -5.29 -9.27
N ASP A 195 -5.21 -4.73 -10.30
CA ASP A 195 -6.56 -5.10 -10.74
C ASP A 195 -6.67 -6.59 -11.05
N LYS A 196 -7.50 -7.32 -10.28
CA LYS A 196 -7.59 -8.78 -10.39
C LYS A 196 -8.06 -9.24 -11.77
N GLU A 197 -9.12 -8.62 -12.28
CA GLU A 197 -9.74 -9.02 -13.56
C GLU A 197 -8.74 -8.91 -14.72
N THR A 198 -7.92 -7.87 -14.70
CA THR A 198 -6.90 -7.60 -15.72
C THR A 198 -5.72 -8.56 -15.60
N TYR A 199 -5.22 -8.85 -14.38
CA TYR A 199 -3.90 -9.45 -14.22
C TYR A 199 -3.87 -10.92 -13.73
N GLN A 200 -4.98 -11.49 -13.24
CA GLN A 200 -4.99 -12.85 -12.67
C GLN A 200 -4.48 -13.95 -13.64
N ASN A 201 -4.66 -13.75 -14.96
CA ASN A 201 -4.22 -14.68 -16.01
C ASN A 201 -3.04 -14.12 -16.82
N THR A 202 -2.17 -13.35 -16.17
CA THR A 202 -0.98 -12.72 -16.78
C THR A 202 0.24 -12.96 -15.90
N GLU A 203 1.42 -12.56 -16.34
CA GLU A 203 2.63 -12.62 -15.50
C GLU A 203 2.54 -11.77 -14.21
N ASN A 204 1.62 -10.81 -14.12
CA ASN A 204 1.47 -9.90 -12.97
C ASN A 204 0.40 -10.36 -11.95
N TRP A 205 0.07 -11.65 -11.95
CA TRP A 205 -0.95 -12.23 -11.08
C TRP A 205 -0.63 -12.14 -9.58
N LEU A 206 0.66 -12.09 -9.20
CA LEU A 206 1.08 -12.27 -7.80
C LEU A 206 0.46 -11.25 -6.85
N MET A 207 0.28 -9.99 -7.27
CA MET A 207 -0.22 -8.90 -6.42
C MET A 207 -1.70 -8.58 -6.61
N ILE A 208 -2.51 -9.53 -7.10
CA ILE A 208 -3.98 -9.43 -6.99
C ILE A 208 -4.39 -9.67 -5.53
N PHE A 209 -5.56 -9.18 -5.12
CA PHE A 209 -6.01 -9.25 -3.72
C PHE A 209 -6.41 -10.65 -3.20
N ASP A 210 -6.40 -11.65 -4.07
CA ASP A 210 -6.95 -12.98 -3.82
C ASP A 210 -5.94 -14.03 -4.23
N ASN A 211 -5.92 -15.16 -3.53
CA ASN A 211 -5.11 -16.30 -3.97
C ASN A 211 -5.75 -16.94 -5.21
N ILE A 212 -5.02 -17.87 -5.84
CA ILE A 212 -5.52 -18.70 -6.93
C ILE A 212 -5.58 -20.16 -6.41
N PRO A 213 -6.69 -20.57 -5.77
CA PRO A 213 -6.79 -21.89 -5.17
C PRO A 213 -6.66 -23.01 -6.20
N GLY A 214 -6.11 -24.16 -5.78
CA GLY A 214 -5.98 -25.34 -6.62
C GLY A 214 -4.89 -25.26 -7.68
N LYS A 215 -4.03 -24.25 -7.63
CA LYS A 215 -2.85 -24.15 -8.49
C LYS A 215 -1.60 -23.86 -7.69
N THR A 216 -0.53 -24.61 -7.96
CA THR A 216 0.79 -24.28 -7.42
C THR A 216 1.33 -23.04 -8.11
N TYR A 217 2.27 -22.33 -7.47
CA TYR A 217 2.88 -21.15 -8.10
C TYR A 217 3.56 -21.50 -9.44
N GLN A 218 4.14 -22.69 -9.59
CA GLN A 218 4.73 -23.15 -10.86
C GLN A 218 3.67 -23.37 -11.95
N GLN A 219 2.50 -23.90 -11.59
CA GLN A 219 1.39 -24.05 -12.52
C GLN A 219 0.92 -22.67 -12.99
N ILE A 220 0.76 -21.71 -12.08
CA ILE A 220 0.34 -20.35 -12.44
C ILE A 220 1.38 -19.67 -13.36
N ILE A 221 2.68 -19.80 -13.04
CA ILE A 221 3.78 -19.31 -13.90
C ILE A 221 3.69 -19.91 -15.31
N SER A 222 3.54 -21.23 -15.39
CA SER A 222 3.45 -21.97 -16.66
C SER A 222 2.22 -21.56 -17.47
N ASP A 223 1.05 -21.50 -16.83
CA ASP A 223 -0.23 -21.16 -17.46
C ASP A 223 -0.22 -19.74 -18.04
N ASN A 224 0.45 -18.81 -17.35
CA ASN A 224 0.52 -17.40 -17.72
C ASN A 224 1.75 -17.05 -18.59
N GLY A 225 2.56 -18.04 -18.97
CA GLY A 225 3.78 -17.82 -19.77
C GLY A 225 4.83 -16.93 -19.08
N ALA A 226 4.81 -16.86 -17.75
CA ALA A 226 5.73 -16.03 -16.98
C ALA A 226 7.10 -16.69 -16.84
N THR A 227 8.16 -15.90 -16.66
CA THR A 227 9.52 -16.42 -16.42
C THR A 227 9.86 -16.55 -14.93
N GLY A 228 8.93 -16.18 -14.05
CA GLY A 228 9.13 -16.18 -12.61
C GLY A 228 7.87 -15.75 -11.87
N ILE A 229 7.92 -15.83 -10.54
CA ILE A 229 6.76 -15.53 -9.66
C ILE A 229 6.42 -14.03 -9.62
N VAL A 230 7.43 -13.17 -9.72
CA VAL A 230 7.24 -11.71 -9.83
C VAL A 230 7.29 -11.32 -11.31
N GLY A 231 6.14 -10.93 -11.85
CA GLY A 231 5.99 -10.45 -13.23
C GLY A 231 6.73 -9.14 -13.50
N SER A 232 6.93 -8.85 -14.79
CA SER A 232 7.66 -7.66 -15.25
C SER A 232 7.05 -6.33 -14.77
N GLY A 233 5.73 -6.25 -14.67
CA GLY A 233 5.01 -5.06 -14.21
C GLY A 233 5.23 -4.82 -12.73
N ILE A 234 5.04 -5.84 -11.88
CA ILE A 234 5.29 -5.74 -10.43
C ILE A 234 6.76 -5.38 -10.18
N ARG A 235 7.69 -5.98 -10.94
CA ARG A 235 9.11 -5.61 -10.89
C ARG A 235 9.34 -4.14 -11.22
N ALA A 236 8.76 -3.62 -12.30
CA ALA A 236 8.86 -2.21 -12.67
C ALA A 236 8.30 -1.27 -11.58
N MET A 237 7.25 -1.68 -10.85
CA MET A 237 6.72 -0.92 -9.70
C MET A 237 7.74 -0.87 -8.55
N LEU A 238 8.35 -2.00 -8.21
CA LEU A 238 9.39 -2.07 -7.17
C LEU A 238 10.63 -1.25 -7.55
N GLU A 239 11.04 -1.31 -8.82
CA GLU A 239 12.13 -0.48 -9.36
C GLU A 239 11.83 1.01 -9.26
N SER A 240 10.57 1.40 -9.53
CA SER A 240 10.13 2.79 -9.46
C SER A 240 10.24 3.36 -8.06
N ILE A 241 9.91 2.57 -7.03
CA ILE A 241 9.98 3.02 -5.63
C ILE A 241 11.39 2.97 -5.03
N GLY A 242 12.37 2.39 -5.74
CA GLY A 242 13.78 2.44 -5.35
C GLY A 242 14.47 1.10 -5.15
N HIS A 243 13.85 -0.04 -5.48
CA HIS A 243 14.54 -1.34 -5.41
C HIS A 243 15.47 -1.55 -6.60
N ALA A 244 16.66 -2.06 -6.32
CA ALA A 244 17.61 -2.43 -7.36
C ALA A 244 17.26 -3.80 -7.94
N THR A 245 17.38 -3.94 -9.26
CA THR A 245 17.23 -5.21 -9.98
C THR A 245 18.33 -5.35 -11.02
N SER A 246 18.38 -6.47 -11.74
CA SER A 246 19.27 -6.62 -12.89
C SER A 246 18.94 -5.66 -14.04
N GLN A 247 17.70 -5.16 -14.12
CA GLN A 247 17.24 -4.23 -15.17
C GLN A 247 17.36 -2.76 -14.72
N ASN A 248 17.34 -2.51 -13.42
CA ASN A 248 17.57 -1.20 -12.81
C ASN A 248 18.56 -1.34 -11.63
N PRO A 249 19.87 -1.50 -11.91
CA PRO A 249 20.87 -1.78 -10.87
C PRO A 249 21.20 -0.56 -9.99
N THR A 250 20.86 0.65 -10.45
CA THR A 250 21.17 1.91 -9.77
C THR A 250 19.91 2.76 -9.63
N PRO A 251 18.94 2.33 -8.80
CA PRO A 251 17.73 3.10 -8.57
C PRO A 251 18.05 4.42 -7.85
N PHE A 252 17.10 5.35 -7.89
CA PHE A 252 17.18 6.56 -7.09
C PHE A 252 17.24 6.21 -5.60
N ILE A 253 18.20 6.78 -4.87
CA ILE A 253 18.34 6.62 -3.43
C ILE A 253 17.78 7.88 -2.77
N PRO A 254 16.72 7.78 -1.95
CA PRO A 254 16.15 8.93 -1.28
C PRO A 254 17.08 9.48 -0.21
N THR A 255 16.87 10.75 0.17
CA THR A 255 17.67 11.39 1.21
C THR A 255 17.00 11.23 2.58
N PRO A 256 17.70 10.76 3.63
CA PRO A 256 17.20 10.77 4.99
C PRO A 256 16.79 12.18 5.44
N THR A 257 15.72 12.29 6.23
CA THR A 257 15.32 13.55 6.86
C THR A 257 14.84 13.29 8.28
N ASN A 258 15.19 14.18 9.19
CA ASN A 258 14.80 14.15 10.61
C ASN A 258 13.56 14.99 10.89
N GLU A 259 12.91 15.51 9.86
CA GLU A 259 11.77 16.42 10.03
C GLU A 259 10.60 15.78 10.79
N LEU A 260 10.61 14.46 11.03
CA LEU A 260 9.49 13.76 11.67
C LEU A 260 9.91 12.55 12.50
N PRO A 261 9.17 12.26 13.59
CA PRO A 261 9.31 10.99 14.29
C PRO A 261 8.85 9.82 13.41
N PRO A 262 9.38 8.60 13.63
CA PRO A 262 8.92 7.40 12.97
C PRO A 262 7.41 7.20 13.18
N LEU A 263 6.71 6.73 12.14
CA LEU A 263 5.31 6.31 12.28
C LEU A 263 5.26 5.13 13.26
N THR A 264 4.87 5.38 14.51
CA THR A 264 4.55 4.31 15.44
C THR A 264 3.26 3.64 14.98
N VAL A 265 3.39 2.43 14.43
CA VAL A 265 2.24 1.54 14.23
C VAL A 265 1.79 1.08 15.61
N THR A 266 0.88 1.83 16.23
CA THR A 266 0.15 1.32 17.39
C THR A 266 -0.77 0.22 16.89
N SER A 267 -0.42 -1.04 17.13
CA SER A 267 -1.27 -2.19 16.86
C SER A 267 -2.52 -2.12 17.75
N SER A 268 -3.56 -1.39 17.34
CA SER A 268 -4.82 -1.33 18.05
C SER A 268 -5.69 -2.55 17.71
N ARG A 269 -5.26 -3.73 18.15
CA ARG A 269 -6.14 -4.91 18.30
C ARG A 269 -6.11 -5.41 19.74
N LYS A 270 -6.67 -4.62 20.67
CA LYS A 270 -7.30 -5.20 21.86
C LYS A 270 -8.70 -5.66 21.44
N SER A 271 -8.80 -6.87 20.88
CA SER A 271 -10.10 -7.51 20.69
C SER A 271 -10.74 -7.72 22.07
N LYS A 272 -11.77 -6.93 22.40
CA LYS A 272 -12.64 -7.20 23.55
C LYS A 272 -13.33 -8.54 23.33
N ARG A 273 -12.79 -9.59 23.95
CA ARG A 273 -13.39 -10.93 24.00
C ARG A 273 -14.67 -10.84 24.83
N ARG A 274 -15.82 -10.67 24.16
CA ARG A 274 -17.14 -10.87 24.77
C ARG A 274 -17.40 -12.38 24.83
N GLN A 275 -17.14 -13.00 25.98
CA GLN A 275 -17.66 -14.32 26.29
C GLN A 275 -19.19 -14.24 26.32
N ARG A 276 -19.85 -14.76 25.29
CA ARG A 276 -21.28 -15.10 25.36
C ARG A 276 -21.39 -16.49 26.01
N ARG A 277 -21.82 -16.52 27.27
CA ARG A 277 -22.48 -17.68 27.86
C ARG A 277 -23.82 -17.91 27.14
N ARG A 278 -24.03 -19.12 26.63
CA ARG A 278 -25.35 -19.79 26.45
C ARG A 278 -25.06 -21.26 26.78
N LEU A 279 -25.53 -21.78 27.91
CA LEU A 279 -26.86 -22.41 28.06
C LEU A 279 -27.15 -23.36 26.90
N GLN A 280 -26.72 -24.61 27.06
CA GLN A 280 -27.56 -25.81 27.10
C GLN A 280 -26.90 -26.82 28.04
#